data_AF-A0A0D3AGK3-F1
#
_entry.id   AF-A0A0D3AGK3-F1
#
_cell.length_a   1.000
_cell.length_b   1.000
_cell.length_c   1.000
_cell.angle_alpha   90.00
_cell.angle_beta   90.00
_cell.angle_gamma   90.00
#
_symmetry.space_group_name_H-M   'P 1'
#
loop_
_entity.id
_entity.type
_entity.pdbx_description
1 polymer ?
#
loop_
_entity_poly.entity_id
_entity_poly.type
_entity_poly.pdbx_seq_one_letter_code
_entity_poly.pdbx_strand_id
1 'polypeptide(L)' 'MRLVKEVPLIVLGDFNQIRAASEHFSIASYLLPVSGMGELQECLLECGLDDLETRGVFFSWSNGRPEDPILRKLDRAL' A
#
# COMPACT_ATOMS: atom_id res chain seq x y z
N MET A 1 -2.40 -22.09 -22.28
CA MET A 1 -2.14 -21.28 -21.07
C MET A 1 -3.49 -20.80 -20.57
N ARG A 2 -4.04 -21.42 -19.51
CA ARG A 2 -5.26 -20.92 -18.87
C ARG A 2 -4.88 -19.65 -18.13
N LEU A 3 -5.43 -18.50 -18.52
CA LEU A 3 -5.37 -17.32 -17.68
C LEU A 3 -6.04 -17.67 -16.35
N VAL A 4 -5.40 -17.32 -15.24
CA VAL A 4 -5.84 -17.52 -13.85
C VAL A 4 -7.13 -16.72 -13.53
N LYS A 5 -7.75 -16.07 -14.53
CA LYS A 5 -8.94 -15.22 -14.40
C LYS A 5 -10.16 -15.92 -13.79
N GLU A 6 -10.22 -17.24 -13.83
CA GLU A 6 -11.41 -18.01 -13.40
C GLU A 6 -11.29 -18.58 -11.98
N VAL A 7 -10.17 -18.36 -11.28
CA VAL A 7 -9.98 -18.79 -9.89
C VAL A 7 -9.78 -17.56 -9.00
N PRO A 8 -10.40 -17.51 -7.80
CA PRO A 8 -10.15 -16.43 -6.87
C PRO A 8 -8.66 -16.38 -6.52
N LEU A 9 -8.07 -15.20 -6.67
CA LEU A 9 -6.67 -14.92 -6.36
C LEU A 9 -6.63 -13.90 -5.22
N ILE A 10 -5.64 -14.06 -4.34
CA ILE A 10 -5.23 -13.00 -3.42
C ILE A 10 -3.78 -12.66 -3.72
N VAL A 11 -3.48 -11.38 -3.85
CA VAL A 11 -2.10 -10.86 -3.93
C VAL A 11 -1.76 -10.25 -2.58
N LEU A 12 -0.86 -10.91 -1.85
CA LEU A 12 -0.47 -10.53 -0.49
C LEU A 12 1.04 -10.24 -0.42
N GLY A 13 1.41 -9.12 0.18
CA GLY A 13 2.81 -8.84 0.50
C GLY A 13 3.11 -7.37 0.71
N ASP A 14 4.40 -7.05 0.77
CA ASP A 14 4.94 -5.70 0.84
C ASP A 14 5.05 -5.08 -0.57
N PHE A 15 4.25 -4.05 -0.83
CA PHE A 15 4.24 -3.33 -2.10
C PHE A 15 5.25 -2.18 -2.13
N ASN A 16 5.84 -1.83 -0.98
CA ASN A 16 6.79 -0.74 -0.78
C ASN A 16 6.30 0.63 -1.28
N GLN A 17 4.98 0.79 -1.45
CA GLN A 17 4.35 1.99 -1.98
C GLN A 17 3.00 2.25 -1.29
N ILE A 18 2.79 3.50 -0.89
CA ILE A 18 1.49 3.96 -0.37
C ILE A 18 0.54 4.23 -1.55
N ARG A 19 -0.76 3.94 -1.37
CA ARG A 19 -1.84 4.26 -2.31
C ARG A 19 -2.42 5.65 -2.05
N ALA A 20 -2.48 6.07 -0.79
CA ALA A 20 -3.10 7.34 -0.37
C ALA A 20 -2.22 8.12 0.61
N ALA A 21 -2.41 9.44 0.69
CA ALA A 21 -1.70 10.30 1.64
C ALA A 21 -1.93 9.89 3.11
N SER A 22 -3.13 9.38 3.42
CA SER A 22 -3.49 8.87 4.75
C SER A 22 -2.69 7.63 5.16
N GLU A 23 -2.09 6.91 4.21
CA GLU A 23 -1.25 5.74 4.45
C GLU A 23 0.20 6.10 4.81
N HIS A 24 0.47 7.38 5.05
CA HIS A 24 1.73 7.89 5.53
C HIS A 24 1.51 8.77 6.76
N PHE A 25 2.38 8.61 7.76
CA PHE A 25 2.46 9.49 8.91
C PHE A 25 3.91 9.90 9.17
N SER A 26 4.11 11.18 9.44
CA SER A 26 5.37 11.78 9.90
C SER A 26 5.06 13.03 10.74
N ILE A 27 5.96 13.37 11.66
CA ILE A 27 5.88 14.64 12.41
C ILE A 27 6.36 15.80 11.52
N ALA A 28 7.47 15.59 10.81
CA ALA A 28 8.00 16.56 9.86
C ALA A 28 7.20 16.56 8.55
N SER A 29 7.26 17.68 7.84
CA SER A 29 6.72 17.74 6.47
C SER A 29 7.44 16.72 5.60
N TYR A 30 6.66 15.90 4.89
CA TYR A 30 7.15 14.87 4.00
C TYR A 30 6.61 15.09 2.59
N LEU A 31 7.50 15.03 1.59
CA LEU A 31 7.10 15.08 0.19
C LEU A 31 6.53 13.73 -0.21
N LEU A 32 5.21 13.67 -0.42
CA LEU A 32 4.52 12.44 -0.82
C LEU A 32 4.98 11.97 -2.21
N PRO A 33 5.13 10.64 -2.42
CA PRO A 33 5.50 10.05 -3.70
C PRO A 33 4.28 10.00 -4.65
N VAL A 34 3.77 11.16 -5.06
CA VAL A 34 2.52 11.28 -5.82
C VAL A 34 2.54 10.50 -7.13
N SER A 35 3.67 10.47 -7.85
CA SER A 35 3.80 9.67 -9.08
C SER A 35 3.66 8.18 -8.81
N GLY A 36 4.40 7.64 -7.83
CA GLY A 36 4.31 6.23 -7.46
C GLY A 36 2.95 5.83 -6.90
N MET A 37 2.25 6.75 -6.22
CA MET A 37 0.85 6.56 -5.80
C MET A 37 -0.08 6.41 -7.01
N GLY A 38 0.12 7.23 -8.05
CA GLY A 38 -0.65 7.15 -9.29
C GLY A 38 -0.39 5.85 -10.04
N GLU A 39 0.89 5.51 -10.24
CA GLU A 39 1.33 4.28 -10.92
C GLU A 39 0.78 3.02 -10.24
N LEU A 40 0.79 2.97 -8.90
CA LEU A 40 0.20 1.85 -8.17
C LEU A 40 -1.32 1.79 -8.38
N GLN A 41 -2.03 2.92 -8.29
CA GLN A 41 -3.48 2.94 -8.49
C GLN A 41 -3.88 2.51 -9.90
N GLU A 42 -3.16 2.96 -10.92
CA GLU A 42 -3.37 2.55 -12.33
C GLU A 42 -3.12 1.05 -12.51
N CYS A 43 -2.02 0.53 -11.97
CA CYS A 43 -1.71 -0.91 -12.05
C CYS A 43 -2.80 -1.77 -11.40
N LEU A 44 -3.30 -1.38 -10.23
CA LEU A 44 -4.36 -2.12 -9.55
C LEU A 44 -5.68 -2.08 -10.33
N LEU A 45 -6.01 -0.92 -10.90
CA LEU A 45 -7.19 -0.74 -11.74
C LEU A 45 -7.13 -1.61 -13.01
N GLU A 46 -5.99 -1.61 -13.72
CA GLU A 46 -5.77 -2.42 -14.91
C GLU A 46 -5.84 -3.93 -14.62
N CYS A 47 -5.37 -4.33 -13.43
CA CYS A 47 -5.40 -5.72 -12.98
C CYS A 47 -6.75 -6.14 -12.38
N GLY A 48 -7.67 -5.20 -12.12
CA GLY A 48 -8.93 -5.46 -11.43
C GLY A 48 -8.75 -5.94 -9.99
N LEU A 49 -7.70 -5.45 -9.31
CA LEU A 49 -7.37 -5.75 -7.92
C LEU A 49 -7.85 -4.61 -7.02
N ASP A 50 -8.36 -4.92 -5.83
CA ASP A 50 -8.72 -3.92 -4.84
C ASP A 50 -8.36 -4.37 -3.42
N ASP A 51 -8.13 -3.42 -2.52
CA ASP A 51 -7.71 -3.73 -1.15
C ASP A 51 -8.85 -4.42 -0.38
N LEU A 52 -8.54 -5.56 0.24
CA LEU A 52 -9.35 -6.09 1.32
C LEU A 52 -9.27 -5.14 2.53
N GLU A 53 -10.42 -4.88 3.15
CA GLU A 53 -10.48 -4.01 4.33
C GLU A 53 -9.62 -4.58 5.46
N THR A 54 -8.68 -3.78 5.95
CA THR A 54 -7.82 -4.14 7.08
C THR A 54 -8.47 -3.69 8.38
N ARG A 55 -8.48 -4.57 9.39
CA ARG A 55 -8.95 -4.25 10.75
C ARG A 55 -7.79 -4.30 11.72
N GLY A 56 -7.76 -3.37 12.67
CA GLY A 56 -6.71 -3.28 13.69
C GLY A 56 -5.63 -2.25 13.35
N VAL A 57 -4.37 -2.66 13.33
CA VAL A 57 -3.23 -1.74 13.11
C VAL A 57 -3.18 -1.36 11.64
N PHE A 58 -3.34 -0.06 11.36
CA PHE A 58 -3.42 0.47 9.99
C PHE A 58 -2.04 0.55 9.30
N PHE A 59 -0.99 0.95 10.02
CA PHE A 59 0.37 1.01 9.49
C PHE A 59 1.07 -0.34 9.66
N SER A 60 1.80 -0.77 8.63
CA SER A 60 2.50 -2.07 8.62
C SER A 60 4.02 -1.92 8.71
N TRP A 61 4.54 -0.73 8.43
CA TRP A 61 5.97 -0.43 8.46
C TRP A 61 6.27 0.83 9.28
N SER A 62 7.42 0.82 9.98
CA SER A 62 7.98 1.96 10.69
C SER A 62 9.46 2.09 10.39
N ASN A 63 9.97 3.33 10.37
CA ASN A 63 11.40 3.59 10.33
C ASN A 63 12.14 3.24 11.64
N GLY A 64 11.41 2.92 12.71
CA GLY A 64 11.97 2.52 14.00
C GLY A 64 12.67 3.63 14.77
N ARG A 65 12.45 4.91 14.41
CA ARG A 65 13.08 6.07 15.07
C ARG A 65 12.08 6.77 15.99
N PRO A 66 12.24 6.69 17.33
CA PRO A 66 11.32 7.34 18.26
C PRO A 66 11.28 8.87 18.16
N GLU A 67 12.40 9.51 17.83
CA GLU A 67 12.57 10.96 17.76
C GLU A 67 12.01 11.59 16.47
N ASP A 68 11.94 10.82 15.39
CA ASP A 68 11.37 11.23 14.09
C ASP A 68 10.59 10.05 13.49
N PRO A 69 9.43 9.71 14.07
CA PRO A 69 8.69 8.52 13.70
C PRO A 69 8.06 8.70 12.32
N ILE A 70 8.34 7.74 11.43
CA ILE A 70 7.65 7.60 10.15
C ILE A 70 6.93 6.27 10.16
N LEU A 71 5.64 6.29 9.82
CA LEU A 71 4.80 5.10 9.68
C LEU A 71 4.22 5.05 8.26
N ARG A 72 4.09 3.84 7.72
CA ARG A 72 3.50 3.60 6.40
C ARG A 72 2.67 2.33 6.37
N LYS A 73 1.61 2.34 5.55
CA LYS A 73 0.90 1.12 5.15
C LYS A 73 1.48 0.64 3.82
N LEU A 74 2.32 -0.39 3.88
CA LEU A 74 3.04 -0.95 2.72
C LEU A 74 2.58 -2.36 2.38
N ASP A 75 2.16 -3.11 3.39
CA ASP A 75 1.65 -4.47 3.24
C ASP A 75 0.16 -4.45 2.87
N ARG A 76 -0.22 -5.24 1.87
CA ARG A 76 -1.60 -5.31 1.34
C ARG A 76 -2.02 -6.72 1.03
N ALA A 77 -3.34 -6.96 1.10
CA ALA A 77 -4.01 -8.14 0.59
C ALA A 77 -5.05 -7.66 -0.43
N LEU A 78 -4.83 -7.97 -1.71
CA LEU A 78 -5.65 -7.55 -2.85
C LEU A 78 -6.35 -8.73 -3.53
#